data_AF-A0A7S2TWQ7-F1
#
_entry.id   AF-A0A7S2TWQ7-F1
#
_cell.length_a   1.000
_cell.length_b   1.000
_cell.length_c   1.000
_cell.angle_alpha   90.00
_cell.angle_beta   90.00
_cell.angle_gamma   90.00
#
_symmetry.space_group_name_H-M   'P 1'
#
loop_
_entity.id
_entity.type
_entity.pdbx_description
1 polymer ?
#
loop_
_entity_poly.entity_id
_entity_poly.type
_entity_poly.pdbx_seq_one_letter_code
_entity_poly.pdbx_strand_id
1 'polypeptide(L)'
;QDDDDDEEEEEDEDSKEPSSSSSSSFDFGSVSLYLKGLGPSRIDAEMRGLAGDPRTEQQELALALEYFESAVRHRQDFEFVNALLALFLKVHSDTIAAHSATLSKKLKALRKTQKAAWRDLESQFHYALCMVNSFSGIQQ
;
A
#
# COMPACT_ATOMS: atom_id res chain seq x y z
N GLN A 1 -35.83 19.19 -49.95
CA GLN A 1 -35.75 20.62 -49.62
C GLN A 1 -35.81 20.70 -48.12
N ASP A 2 -34.93 19.95 -47.47
CA ASP A 2 -33.45 20.16 -47.38
C ASP A 2 -33.28 21.03 -46.13
N ASP A 3 -32.85 20.41 -45.03
CA ASP A 3 -31.46 20.52 -44.52
C ASP A 3 -31.31 21.91 -43.88
N ASP A 4 -31.08 22.08 -42.58
CA ASP A 4 -29.80 21.78 -41.94
C ASP A 4 -30.01 21.62 -40.41
N ASP A 5 -29.75 20.40 -39.91
CA ASP A 5 -29.29 20.16 -38.54
C ASP A 5 -27.82 20.61 -38.50
N ASP A 6 -27.54 21.81 -37.98
CA ASP A 6 -26.17 22.23 -37.64
C ASP A 6 -25.76 21.53 -36.34
N GLU A 7 -25.22 20.32 -36.49
CA GLU A 7 -24.37 19.65 -35.51
C GLU A 7 -23.05 20.45 -35.40
N GLU A 8 -22.87 21.18 -34.30
CA GLU A 8 -21.58 21.75 -33.94
C GLU A 8 -20.61 20.63 -33.55
N GLU A 9 -19.85 20.14 -34.53
CA GLU A 9 -18.69 19.27 -34.36
C GLU A 9 -17.43 20.07 -33.96
N GLU A 10 -16.78 19.57 -32.91
CA GLU A 10 -15.32 19.39 -32.78
C GLU A 10 -14.41 20.64 -32.70
N GLU A 11 -13.90 20.90 -31.49
CA GLU A 11 -12.49 21.28 -31.31
C GLU A 11 -11.90 20.55 -30.08
N ASP A 12 -11.60 19.25 -30.24
CA ASP A 12 -10.67 18.55 -29.35
C ASP A 12 -9.25 19.05 -29.64
N GLU A 13 -8.83 20.06 -28.87
CA GLU A 13 -7.45 20.58 -28.89
C GLU A 13 -6.49 19.53 -28.28
N ASP A 14 -5.81 18.84 -29.19
CA ASP A 14 -4.61 18.05 -28.97
C ASP A 14 -3.51 18.85 -28.26
N SER A 15 -2.60 18.10 -27.64
CA SER A 15 -1.27 18.51 -27.18
C SER A 15 -1.20 19.32 -25.87
N LYS A 16 -0.74 18.63 -24.81
CA LYS A 16 0.68 18.69 -24.41
C LYS A 16 0.90 17.96 -23.09
N GLU A 17 1.30 16.70 -23.17
CA GLU A 17 1.98 15.99 -22.08
C GLU A 17 3.31 16.69 -21.76
N PRO A 18 3.53 17.24 -20.56
CA PRO A 18 4.88 17.43 -20.06
C PRO A 18 5.25 16.18 -19.27
N SER A 19 5.90 15.28 -19.99
CA SER A 19 6.77 14.25 -19.43
C SER A 19 7.79 14.90 -18.48
N SER A 20 7.59 14.72 -17.18
CA SER A 20 8.68 14.78 -16.19
C SER A 20 8.26 14.08 -14.90
N SER A 21 7.94 12.78 -14.98
CA SER A 21 7.99 11.96 -13.77
C SER A 21 9.41 11.45 -13.63
N SER A 22 10.31 12.30 -13.12
CA SER A 22 11.46 11.81 -12.38
C SER A 22 10.94 11.18 -11.09
N SER A 23 10.26 10.04 -11.23
CA SER A 23 9.96 9.16 -10.12
C SER A 23 11.30 8.61 -9.71
N SER A 24 11.92 9.22 -8.70
CA SER A 24 12.93 8.53 -7.91
C SER A 24 12.25 7.27 -7.39
N SER A 25 12.34 6.18 -8.15
CA SER A 25 11.84 4.88 -7.76
C SER A 25 12.58 4.50 -6.49
N PHE A 26 11.95 4.75 -5.35
CA PHE A 26 12.50 4.35 -4.07
C PHE A 26 12.65 2.82 -4.11
N ASP A 27 13.88 2.34 -3.96
CA ASP A 27 14.15 0.90 -3.88
C ASP A 27 13.69 0.38 -2.52
N PHE A 28 12.39 0.14 -2.42
CA PHE A 28 11.76 -0.44 -1.25
C PHE A 28 12.23 -1.89 -0.99
N GLY A 29 12.87 -2.54 -1.96
CA GLY A 29 13.48 -3.86 -1.77
C GLY A 29 14.67 -3.82 -0.81
N SER A 30 15.51 -2.79 -0.91
CA SER A 30 16.63 -2.57 0.00
C SER A 30 16.18 -2.38 1.46
N VAL A 31 15.07 -1.67 1.68
CA VAL A 31 14.47 -1.45 3.01
C VAL A 31 13.97 -2.76 3.61
N SER A 32 13.26 -3.56 2.83
CA SER A 32 12.79 -4.89 3.26
C SER A 32 13.96 -5.80 3.64
N LEU A 33 15.03 -5.80 2.84
CA LEU A 33 16.23 -6.61 3.11
C LEU A 33 16.95 -6.14 4.37
N TYR A 34 17.08 -4.84 4.58
CA TYR A 34 17.63 -4.27 5.81
C TYR A 34 16.83 -4.73 7.04
N LEU A 35 15.52 -4.52 7.03
CA LEU A 35 14.65 -4.84 8.17
C LEU A 35 14.63 -6.34 8.50
N LYS A 36 14.73 -7.22 7.49
CA LYS A 36 14.84 -8.67 7.70
C LYS A 36 16.17 -9.10 8.32
N GLY A 37 17.24 -8.33 8.09
CA GLY A 37 18.55 -8.56 8.71
C GLY A 37 18.61 -8.16 10.19
N LEU A 38 17.56 -7.50 10.71
CA LEU A 38 17.49 -7.04 12.09
C LEU A 38 16.80 -8.04 13.00
N GLY A 39 17.28 -8.14 14.24
CA GLY A 39 16.54 -8.80 15.31
C GLY A 39 15.34 -7.96 15.77
N PRO A 40 14.32 -8.58 16.41
CA PRO A 40 13.08 -7.90 16.82
C PRO A 40 13.30 -6.62 17.64
N SER A 41 14.25 -6.62 18.58
CA SER A 41 14.56 -5.43 19.39
C SER A 41 15.14 -4.27 18.58
N ARG A 42 15.91 -4.55 17.52
CA ARG A 42 16.45 -3.51 16.63
C ARG A 42 15.36 -2.96 15.73
N ILE A 43 14.48 -3.81 15.19
CA ILE A 43 13.30 -3.37 14.43
C ILE A 43 12.46 -2.41 15.29
N ASP A 44 12.20 -2.77 16.53
CA ASP A 44 11.42 -1.96 17.46
C ASP A 44 12.09 -0.60 17.77
N ALA A 45 13.43 -0.57 17.89
CA ALA A 45 14.19 0.67 18.03
C ALA A 45 14.10 1.56 16.77
N GLU A 46 14.27 0.99 15.57
CA GLU A 46 14.13 1.72 14.30
C GLU A 46 12.71 2.28 14.14
N MET A 47 11.70 1.48 14.47
CA MET A 47 10.30 1.91 14.36
C MET A 47 9.97 3.07 15.30
N ARG A 48 10.55 3.12 16.50
CA ARG A 48 10.41 4.29 17.40
C ARG A 48 11.33 5.46 17.05
N GLY A 49 12.42 5.21 16.32
CA GLY A 49 13.34 6.24 15.86
C GLY A 49 12.80 7.03 14.66
N LEU A 50 11.92 6.44 13.86
CA LEU A 50 11.16 7.14 12.82
C LEU A 50 10.34 8.28 13.42
N ALA A 51 10.21 9.40 12.70
CA ALA A 51 9.43 10.57 13.13
C ALA A 51 9.91 11.19 14.46
N GLY A 52 11.22 11.16 14.72
CA GLY A 52 11.82 11.76 15.92
C GLY A 52 11.90 13.30 15.90
N ASP A 53 11.87 13.92 14.72
CA ASP A 53 11.89 15.38 14.54
C ASP A 53 10.51 15.89 14.06
N PRO A 54 9.83 16.77 14.81
CA PRO A 54 8.53 17.35 14.42
C PRO A 54 8.54 18.08 13.07
N ARG A 55 9.71 18.51 12.58
CA ARG A 55 9.82 19.19 11.28
C ARG A 55 9.77 18.23 10.10
N THR A 56 10.22 17.00 10.28
CA THR A 56 10.32 15.98 9.21
C THR A 56 9.34 14.82 9.41
N GLU A 57 8.73 14.71 10.59
CA GLU A 57 7.85 13.59 10.97
C GLU A 57 6.77 13.30 9.92
N GLN A 58 6.12 14.33 9.39
CA GLN A 58 5.07 14.15 8.40
C GLN A 58 5.59 13.49 7.11
N GLN A 59 6.77 13.91 6.64
CA GLN A 59 7.37 13.38 5.43
C GLN A 59 7.89 11.95 5.64
N GLU A 60 8.51 11.69 6.79
CA GLU A 60 9.00 10.36 7.15
C GLU A 60 7.85 9.35 7.27
N LEU A 61 6.75 9.71 7.93
CA LEU A 61 5.56 8.89 8.02
C LEU A 61 4.91 8.66 6.64
N ALA A 62 4.92 9.67 5.77
CA ALA A 62 4.39 9.53 4.41
C ALA A 62 5.21 8.55 3.56
N LEU A 63 6.54 8.57 3.69
CA LEU A 63 7.46 7.64 3.01
C LEU A 63 7.32 6.22 3.57
N ALA A 64 7.18 6.07 4.89
CA ALA A 64 6.94 4.78 5.51
C ALA A 64 5.62 4.15 5.03
N LEU A 65 4.54 4.94 4.96
CA LEU A 65 3.26 4.46 4.42
C LEU A 65 3.35 4.04 2.95
N GLU A 66 4.15 4.74 2.16
CA GLU A 66 4.39 4.41 0.75
C GLU A 66 5.20 3.12 0.59
N TYR A 67 6.21 2.91 1.43
CA TYR A 67 6.91 1.63 1.56
C TYR A 67 5.93 0.49 1.87
N PHE A 68 5.09 0.64 2.91
CA PHE A 68 4.12 -0.41 3.26
C PHE A 68 3.11 -0.67 2.14
N GLU A 69 2.66 0.37 1.44
CA GLU A 69 1.73 0.22 0.32
C GLU A 69 2.38 -0.58 -0.82
N SER A 70 3.63 -0.27 -1.15
CA SER A 70 4.41 -1.03 -2.13
C SER A 70 4.64 -2.47 -1.68
N ALA A 71 5.09 -2.68 -0.44
CA ALA A 71 5.40 -4.02 0.09
C ALA A 71 4.17 -4.94 0.11
N VAL A 72 3.02 -4.42 0.54
CA VAL A 72 1.74 -5.16 0.52
C VAL A 72 1.29 -5.46 -0.91
N ARG A 73 1.44 -4.50 -1.84
CA ARG A 73 1.07 -4.68 -3.26
C ARG A 73 1.87 -5.80 -3.92
N HIS A 74 3.18 -5.86 -3.67
CA HIS A 74 4.06 -6.88 -4.24
C HIS A 74 3.96 -8.24 -3.52
N ARG A 75 3.12 -8.35 -2.49
CA ARG A 75 2.89 -9.56 -1.67
C ARG A 75 4.17 -10.21 -1.15
N GLN A 76 5.22 -9.41 -0.96
CA GLN A 76 6.47 -9.90 -0.38
C GLN A 76 6.26 -10.07 1.12
N ASP A 77 6.54 -11.29 1.61
CA ASP A 77 6.56 -11.61 3.04
C ASP A 77 5.37 -11.05 3.80
N PHE A 78 4.16 -11.40 3.35
CA PHE A 78 2.90 -10.82 3.83
C PHE A 78 2.80 -10.77 5.36
N GLU A 79 3.18 -11.83 6.06
CA GLU A 79 3.18 -11.87 7.52
C GLU A 79 4.14 -10.83 8.13
N PHE A 80 5.39 -10.80 7.65
CA PHE A 80 6.41 -9.87 8.11
C PHE A 80 5.99 -8.41 7.89
N VAL A 81 5.53 -8.08 6.67
CA VAL A 81 5.12 -6.72 6.33
C VAL A 81 3.90 -6.29 7.15
N ASN A 82 2.90 -7.16 7.35
CA ASN A 82 1.75 -6.81 8.18
C ASN A 82 2.12 -6.69 9.67
N ALA A 83 3.05 -7.51 10.18
CA ALA A 83 3.55 -7.39 11.55
C ALA A 83 4.28 -6.06 11.76
N LEU A 84 5.14 -5.67 10.81
CA LEU A 84 5.81 -4.36 10.82
C LEU A 84 4.80 -3.21 10.72
N LEU A 85 3.80 -3.32 9.84
CA LEU A 85 2.76 -2.30 9.70
C LEU A 85 1.96 -2.14 10.99
N ALA A 86 1.62 -3.24 11.65
CA ALA A 86 0.92 -3.21 12.94
C ALA A 86 1.77 -2.52 14.02
N LEU A 87 3.07 -2.83 14.09
CA LEU A 87 4.00 -2.16 15.01
C LEU A 87 4.12 -0.66 14.70
N PHE A 88 4.31 -0.31 13.43
CA PHE A 88 4.40 1.07 12.98
C PHE A 88 3.16 1.88 13.37
N LEU A 89 1.96 1.35 13.10
CA LEU A 89 0.70 2.02 13.46
C LEU A 89 0.53 2.12 14.98
N LYS A 90 1.01 1.13 15.74
CA LYS A 90 0.96 1.18 17.21
C LYS A 90 1.88 2.25 17.79
N VAL A 91 3.04 2.47 17.18
CA VAL A 91 4.00 3.49 17.64
C VAL A 91 3.56 4.90 17.21
N HIS A 92 3.05 5.03 15.98
CA HIS A 92 2.80 6.34 15.35
C HIS A 92 1.32 6.73 15.27
N SER A 93 0.41 6.02 15.96
CA SER A 93 -1.04 6.28 15.87
C SER A 93 -1.40 7.73 16.17
N ASP A 94 -0.79 8.30 17.20
CA ASP A 94 -1.10 9.65 17.68
C ASP A 94 -0.54 10.70 16.72
N THR A 95 0.69 10.52 16.23
CA THR A 95 1.33 11.41 15.24
C THR A 95 0.61 11.37 13.89
N ILE A 96 0.14 10.19 13.47
CA ILE A 96 -0.67 10.04 12.26
C ILE A 96 -2.02 10.75 12.42
N ALA A 97 -2.65 10.66 13.60
CA ALA A 97 -3.90 11.35 13.89
C ALA A 97 -3.73 12.88 13.83
N ALA A 98 -2.62 13.41 14.36
CA ALA A 98 -2.28 14.83 14.28
C ALA A 98 -2.12 15.32 12.81
N HIS A 99 -1.57 14.50 11.93
CA HIS A 99 -1.36 14.81 10.50
C HIS A 99 -2.43 14.20 9.59
N SER A 100 -3.63 13.95 10.12
CA SER A 100 -4.70 13.24 9.40
C SER A 100 -5.14 13.91 8.09
N ALA A 101 -5.05 15.24 8.00
CA ALA A 101 -5.40 15.98 6.78
C ALA A 101 -4.57 15.55 5.56
N THR A 102 -3.28 15.26 5.74
CA THR A 102 -2.35 14.94 4.65
C THR A 102 -2.14 13.44 4.48
N LEU A 103 -2.06 12.69 5.58
CA LEU A 103 -1.76 11.26 5.57
C LEU A 103 -2.99 10.36 5.33
N SER A 104 -4.21 10.87 5.55
CA SER A 104 -5.43 10.05 5.43
C SER A 104 -5.64 9.47 4.03
N LYS A 105 -5.23 10.19 2.96
CA LYS A 105 -5.34 9.69 1.59
C LYS A 105 -4.43 8.48 1.36
N LYS A 106 -3.16 8.57 1.80
CA LYS A 106 -2.18 7.46 1.74
C LYS A 106 -2.65 6.28 2.59
N LEU A 107 -3.16 6.52 3.80
CA LEU A 107 -3.68 5.48 4.67
C LEU A 107 -4.90 4.76 4.08
N LYS A 108 -5.81 5.50 3.42
CA LYS A 108 -6.95 4.92 2.70
C LYS A 108 -6.51 4.07 1.51
N ALA A 109 -5.51 4.53 0.75
CA ALA A 109 -4.93 3.77 -0.36
C ALA A 109 -4.29 2.46 0.13
N LEU A 110 -3.43 2.54 1.15
CA LEU A 110 -2.83 1.38 1.81
C LEU A 110 -3.88 0.38 2.29
N ARG A 111 -4.93 0.86 2.97
CA ARG A 111 -6.03 -0.01 3.45
C ARG A 111 -6.78 -0.69 2.30
N LYS A 112 -6.96 -0.01 1.17
CA LYS A 112 -7.60 -0.61 -0.02
C LYS A 112 -6.72 -1.74 -0.56
N THR A 113 -5.42 -1.50 -0.68
CA THR A 113 -4.42 -2.50 -1.13
C THR A 113 -4.37 -3.70 -0.19
N GLN A 114 -4.34 -3.47 1.13
CA GLN A 114 -4.33 -4.54 2.13
C GLN A 114 -5.60 -5.40 2.08
N LYS A 115 -6.78 -4.78 1.94
CA LYS A 115 -8.04 -5.53 1.78
C LYS A 115 -8.07 -6.35 0.50
N ALA A 116 -7.54 -5.83 -0.60
CA ALA A 116 -7.45 -6.59 -1.85
C ALA A 116 -6.53 -7.81 -1.67
N ALA A 117 -5.32 -7.59 -1.15
CA ALA A 117 -4.37 -8.68 -0.89
C ALA A 117 -4.95 -9.75 0.05
N TRP A 118 -5.67 -9.34 1.09
CA TRP A 118 -6.33 -10.27 2.02
C TRP A 118 -7.42 -11.11 1.34
N ARG A 119 -8.33 -10.49 0.55
CA ARG A 119 -9.40 -11.23 -0.15
C ARG A 119 -8.84 -12.29 -1.08
N ASP A 120 -7.75 -11.97 -1.77
CA ASP A 120 -7.13 -12.91 -2.69
C ASP A 120 -6.47 -14.07 -1.95
N LEU A 121 -5.88 -13.83 -0.78
CA LEU A 121 -5.33 -14.87 0.10
C LEU A 121 -6.46 -15.73 0.69
N GLU A 122 -7.54 -15.11 1.16
CA GLU A 122 -8.72 -15.77 1.70
C GLU A 122 -9.40 -16.66 0.65
N SER A 123 -9.49 -16.20 -0.59
CA SER A 123 -10.03 -17.00 -1.70
C SER A 123 -9.20 -18.26 -1.96
N GLN A 124 -7.87 -18.18 -1.90
CA GLN A 124 -6.98 -19.33 -2.03
C GLN A 124 -7.15 -20.32 -0.88
N PHE A 125 -7.23 -19.83 0.36
CA PHE A 125 -7.48 -20.68 1.52
C PHE A 125 -8.84 -21.37 1.44
N HIS A 126 -9.88 -20.62 1.06
CA HIS A 126 -11.22 -21.16 0.91
C HIS A 126 -11.26 -22.25 -0.16
N TYR A 127 -10.63 -22.00 -1.32
CA TYR A 127 -10.51 -23.01 -2.38
C TYR A 127 -9.80 -24.28 -1.90
N ALA A 128 -8.65 -24.13 -1.24
CA ALA A 128 -7.90 -25.26 -0.68
C ALA A 128 -8.73 -26.04 0.35
N LEU A 129 -9.45 -25.33 1.23
CA LEU A 129 -10.30 -25.93 2.24
C LEU A 129 -11.48 -26.70 1.62
N CYS A 130 -12.14 -26.14 0.60
CA CYS A 130 -13.20 -26.82 -0.13
C CYS A 130 -12.70 -28.12 -0.76
N MET A 131 -11.54 -28.09 -1.42
CA MET A 131 -10.92 -29.28 -2.03
C MET A 131 -10.62 -30.35 -0.98
N VAL A 132 -9.96 -29.97 0.12
CA VAL A 132 -9.65 -30.90 1.23
C VAL A 132 -10.92 -31.49 1.82
N ASN A 133 -11.95 -30.68 2.05
CA ASN A 133 -13.23 -31.14 2.60
C ASN A 133 -13.94 -32.11 1.65
N SER A 134 -13.91 -31.86 0.34
CA SER A 134 -14.42 -32.80 -0.66
C SER A 134 -13.67 -34.13 -0.62
N PHE A 135 -12.34 -34.12 -0.57
CA PHE A 135 -11.56 -35.36 -0.52
C PHE A 135 -11.67 -36.11 0.81
N SER A 136 -11.77 -35.40 1.94
CA SER A 136 -12.02 -36.03 3.25
C SER A 136 -13.45 -36.56 3.37
N GLY A 137 -14.41 -35.99 2.64
CA GLY A 137 -15.81 -36.44 2.58
C GLY A 137 -16.08 -37.60 1.63
N ILE A 138 -15.15 -37.95 0.73
CA ILE A 138 -15.28 -39.09 -0.21
C ILE A 138 -14.96 -40.45 0.47
N GLN A 139 -14.57 -40.46 1.75
CA GLN A 139 -14.33 -41.69 2.53
C GLN A 139 -15.55 -42.28 3.26
N GLN A 140 -16.79 -42.03 2.80
CA GLN A 140 -17.97 -42.73 3.33
C GLN A 140 -18.60 -43.67 2.30
#